data_AF-A0A660M8Q8-F1
#
_entry.id   AF-A0A660M8Q8-F1
#
_cell.length_a   1.000
_cell.length_b   1.000
_cell.length_c   1.000
_cell.angle_alpha   90.00
_cell.angle_beta   90.00
_cell.angle_gamma   90.00
#
_symmetry.space_group_name_H-M   'P 1'
#
loop_
_entity.id
_entity.type
_entity.pdbx_description
1 polymer ?
#
loop_
_entity_poly.entity_id
_entity_poly.type
_entity_poly.pdbx_seq_one_letter_code
_entity_poly.pdbx_strand_id
1 'polypeptide(L)'
;MAYKYTSSNGTTYYLHTQKDAVLRGGVKRTIYYFCKSPNNGKGEPCDMPEGYYVKEHSRNKFPFAAKKDAAKPTKKAAKATK
;
A
#
# COMPACT_ATOMS: atom_id res chain seq x y z
N MET A 1 10.63 11.71 2.51
CA MET A 1 11.47 10.50 2.67
C MET A 1 10.68 9.32 2.12
N ALA A 2 11.20 8.09 2.14
CA ALA A 2 10.41 6.92 1.74
C ALA A 2 9.72 6.33 2.98
N TYR A 3 8.40 6.14 2.94
CA TYR A 3 7.73 5.41 4.01
C TYR A 3 8.20 3.94 4.01
N LYS A 4 8.73 3.48 5.15
CA LYS A 4 9.25 2.11 5.33
C LYS A 4 8.25 1.26 6.10
N TYR A 5 7.96 0.07 5.59
CA TYR A 5 7.08 -0.90 6.23
C TYR A 5 7.71 -2.28 6.27
N THR A 6 7.78 -2.88 7.46
CA THR A 6 8.18 -4.28 7.62
C THR A 6 6.92 -5.13 7.69
N SER A 7 6.73 -6.00 6.70
CA SER A 7 5.59 -6.91 6.65
C SER A 7 5.71 -8.01 7.72
N SER A 8 4.59 -8.63 8.08
CA SER A 8 4.51 -9.77 9.02
C SER A 8 5.43 -10.95 8.66
N ASN A 9 5.89 -11.03 7.41
CA ASN A 9 6.85 -12.03 6.95
C ASN A 9 8.33 -11.62 7.14
N GLY A 10 8.60 -10.48 7.77
CA GLY A 10 9.93 -9.92 7.98
C GLY A 10 10.53 -9.18 6.78
N THR A 11 9.80 -9.08 5.67
CA THR A 11 10.30 -8.35 4.48
C THR A 11 10.03 -6.86 4.61
N THR A 12 11.07 -6.07 4.43
CA THR A 12 10.98 -4.60 4.38
C THR A 12 10.58 -4.14 2.98
N TYR A 13 9.62 -3.23 2.95
CA TYR A 13 9.16 -2.54 1.75
C TYR A 13 9.22 -1.03 1.92
N TYR A 14 9.38 -0.33 0.82
CA TYR A 14 9.43 1.12 0.71
C TYR A 14 8.28 1.59 -0.17
N LEU A 15 7.62 2.66 0.23
CA LEU A 15 6.54 3.27 -0.54
C LEU A 15 7.12 4.18 -1.63
N HIS A 16 6.62 3.98 -2.84
CA HIS A 16 6.94 4.80 -4.00
C HIS A 16 5.65 5.31 -4.64
N THR A 17 5.76 6.45 -5.31
CA THR A 17 4.73 7.02 -6.16
C THR A 17 5.18 7.03 -7.61
N GLN A 18 4.27 6.71 -8.52
CA GLN A 18 4.49 6.87 -9.95
C GLN A 18 3.38 7.75 -10.51
N LYS A 19 3.77 8.93 -10.97
CA LYS A 19 2.93 9.85 -11.74
C LYS A 19 2.78 9.27 -13.15
N ASP A 20 1.61 9.42 -13.75
CA ASP A 20 1.31 8.97 -15.12
C ASP A 20 1.41 7.45 -15.38
N ALA A 21 1.19 6.62 -14.37
CA ALA A 21 1.08 5.18 -14.59
C ALA A 21 -0.14 4.86 -15.46
N VAL A 22 0.10 4.20 -16.60
CA VAL A 22 -0.95 3.76 -17.52
C VAL A 22 -1.60 2.52 -16.94
N LEU A 23 -2.82 2.66 -16.43
CA LEU A 23 -3.60 1.53 -15.93
C LEU A 23 -4.28 0.78 -17.07
N ARG A 24 -4.76 -0.43 -16.74
CA ARG A 24 -5.57 -1.22 -17.67
C ARG A 24 -6.79 -0.40 -18.10
N GLY A 25 -6.90 -0.13 -19.40
CA GLY A 25 -7.90 0.79 -19.97
C GLY A 25 -7.30 2.11 -20.49
N GLY A 26 -5.97 2.28 -20.47
CA GLY A 26 -5.29 3.42 -21.09
C GLY A 26 -5.36 4.72 -20.27
N VAL A 27 -6.02 4.70 -19.11
CA VAL A 27 -6.15 5.87 -18.24
C VAL A 27 -4.88 6.04 -17.41
N LYS A 28 -4.27 7.22 -17.51
CA LYS A 28 -3.14 7.62 -16.68
C LYS A 28 -3.62 8.02 -15.29
N ARG A 29 -3.03 7.45 -14.24
CA ARG A 29 -3.29 7.82 -12.85
C ARG A 29 -2.01 7.79 -12.03
N THR A 30 -1.96 8.61 -10.99
CA THR A 30 -0.92 8.49 -9.97
C THR A 30 -1.20 7.27 -9.11
N ILE A 31 -0.22 6.37 -9.02
CA ILE A 31 -0.31 5.15 -8.19
C ILE A 31 0.70 5.19 -7.06
N TYR A 32 0.31 4.59 -5.94
CA TYR A 32 1.18 4.35 -4.78
C TYR A 32 1.42 2.85 -4.66
N TYR A 33 2.68 2.44 -4.59
CA TYR A 33 3.04 1.03 -4.55
C TYR A 33 4.25 0.78 -3.64
N PHE A 34 4.28 -0.42 -3.07
CA PHE A 34 5.39 -0.87 -2.23
C PHE A 34 6.39 -1.68 -3.06
N CYS A 35 7.68 -1.46 -2.85
CA CYS A 35 8.75 -2.24 -3.47
C CYS A 35 9.85 -2.56 -2.45
N LYS A 36 10.68 -3.57 -2.74
CA LYS A 36 11.77 -3.98 -1.84
C LYS A 36 13.03 -3.11 -1.98
N SER A 37 13.13 -2.34 -3.07
CA SER A 37 14.27 -1.47 -3.35
C SER A 37 13.93 -0.02 -3.00
N PRO A 38 14.77 0.69 -2.23
CA PRO A 38 14.57 2.11 -1.94
C PRO A 38 14.80 3.01 -3.17
N ASN A 39 15.54 2.52 -4.17
CA ASN A 39 15.73 3.18 -5.45
C ASN A 39 15.11 2.32 -6.54
N ASN A 40 13.91 2.69 -6.97
CA ASN A 40 13.24 2.05 -8.10
C ASN A 40 13.21 3.04 -9.26
N GLY A 41 13.79 2.69 -10.41
CA GLY A 41 13.82 3.58 -11.59
C GLY A 41 12.44 3.90 -12.18
N LYS A 42 11.37 3.23 -11.71
CA LYS A 42 9.99 3.42 -12.18
C LYS A 42 9.18 4.44 -11.38
N GLY A 43 9.67 4.91 -10.23
CA GLY A 43 8.93 5.85 -9.42
C GLY A 43 9.71 6.40 -8.24
N GLU A 44 9.22 7.48 -7.68
CA GLU A 44 9.92 8.25 -6.67
C GLU A 44 9.54 7.77 -5.26
N PRO A 45 10.51 7.64 -4.34
CA PRO A 45 10.22 7.34 -2.94
C PRO A 45 9.36 8.45 -2.34
N CYS A 46 8.28 8.08 -1.65
CA CYS A 46 7.32 9.03 -1.10
C CYS A 46 6.86 8.59 0.29
N ASP A 47 6.39 9.55 1.07
CA ASP A 47 5.73 9.31 2.35
C ASP A 47 4.26 8.89 2.13
N MET A 48 3.62 8.36 3.18
CA MET A 48 2.22 7.92 3.09
C MET A 48 1.29 9.13 2.91
N PRO A 49 0.49 9.19 1.83
CA PRO A 49 -0.46 10.28 1.62
C PRO A 49 -1.59 10.26 2.65
N GLU A 50 -2.14 11.43 2.95
CA GLU A 50 -3.23 11.57 3.91
C GLU A 50 -4.47 10.78 3.44
N GLY A 51 -5.14 10.12 4.40
CA GLY A 51 -6.30 9.28 4.10
C GLY A 51 -5.95 7.91 3.47
N TYR A 52 -4.68 7.52 3.43
CA TYR A 52 -4.26 6.16 3.10
C TYR A 52 -3.68 5.44 4.32
N TYR A 53 -3.78 4.12 4.32
CA TYR A 53 -3.19 3.26 5.35
C TYR A 53 -2.59 2.00 4.72
N VAL A 54 -1.61 1.41 5.40
CA VAL A 54 -1.01 0.14 4.95
C VAL A 54 -1.92 -1.01 5.32
N LYS A 55 -2.18 -1.89 4.36
CA LYS A 55 -2.81 -3.18 4.60
C LYS A 55 -1.98 -4.28 3.94
N GLU A 56 -1.88 -5.42 4.61
CA GLU A 56 -1.24 -6.60 4.04
C GLU A 56 -2.26 -7.52 3.39
N HIS A 57 -1.88 -8.13 2.28
CA HIS A 57 -2.68 -9.19 1.70
C HIS A 57 -2.48 -10.50 2.49
N SER A 58 -3.58 -11.17 2.84
CA SER A 58 -3.57 -12.37 3.69
C SER A 58 -2.67 -13.52 3.22
N ARG A 59 -2.62 -13.77 1.89
CA ARG A 59 -1.94 -14.90 1.26
C ARG A 59 -0.43 -14.71 1.10
N ASN A 60 0.02 -13.58 0.56
CA ASN A 60 1.45 -13.33 0.26
C ASN A 60 2.08 -12.29 1.19
N LYS A 61 1.32 -11.74 2.14
CA LYS A 61 1.76 -10.69 3.08
C LYS A 61 2.31 -9.45 2.39
N PHE A 62 1.92 -9.22 1.13
CA PHE A 62 2.37 -8.05 0.39
C PHE A 62 1.64 -6.80 0.90
N PRO A 63 2.37 -5.75 1.31
CA PRO A 63 1.76 -4.50 1.74
C PRO A 63 1.25 -3.69 0.55
N PHE A 64 0.08 -3.09 0.71
CA PHE A 64 -0.52 -2.16 -0.25
C PHE A 64 -1.13 -0.97 0.47
N ALA A 65 -1.13 0.19 -0.19
CA ALA A 65 -1.78 1.39 0.30
C ALA A 65 -3.28 1.30 0.01
N ALA A 66 -4.09 1.16 1.06
CA ALA A 66 -5.54 1.18 0.98
C ALA A 66 -6.03 2.61 1.26
N LYS A 67 -6.99 3.08 0.47
CA LYS A 67 -7.67 4.33 0.76
C LYS A 67 -8.62 4.12 1.93
N LYS A 68 -8.57 5.02 2.90
CA LYS A 68 -9.53 5.10 4.00
C LYS A 68 -10.80 5.75 3.44
N ASP A 69 -11.56 5.00 2.66
CA ASP A 69 -12.89 5.46 2.24
C ASP A 69 -13.73 5.71 3.51
N ALA A 70 -14.29 6.91 3.64
CA ALA A 70 -15.13 7.29 4.79
C ALA A 70 -16.44 6.49 4.90
N ALA A 71 -16.63 5.41 4.13
CA ALA A 71 -17.86 4.61 4.15
C ALA A 71 -17.61 3.17 3.68
N LYS A 72 -17.13 2.31 4.59
CA LYS A 72 -17.60 0.92 4.66
C LYS A 72 -17.39 0.38 6.08
N PRO A 73 -18.45 0.02 6.82
CA PRO A 73 -18.31 -0.52 8.15
C PRO A 73 -17.58 -1.85 8.03
N THR A 74 -16.36 -1.89 8.55
CA THR A 74 -15.64 -3.14 8.79
C THR A 74 -16.52 -3.95 9.74
N LYS A 75 -17.12 -5.04 9.23
CA LYS A 75 -17.66 -6.09 10.09
C LYS A 75 -16.50 -6.58 10.95
N LYS A 76 -16.42 -6.03 12.15
CA LYS A 76 -15.49 -6.35 13.21
C LYS A 76 -15.63 -7.86 13.45
N ALA A 77 -14.50 -8.55 13.42
CA ALA A 77 -14.39 -9.94 13.81
C ALA A 77 -15.11 -10.13 15.15
N ALA A 78 -16.18 -10.94 15.14
CA ALA A 78 -16.76 -11.47 16.36
C ALA A 78 -15.74 -12.45 16.94
N LYS A 79 -15.07 -11.93 17.97
CA LYS A 79 -14.12 -12.59 18.85
C LYS A 79 -14.79 -13.82 19.47
N ALA A 80 -14.22 -15.00 19.19
CA ALA A 80 -14.41 -16.18 20.02
C ALA A 80 -13.67 -15.97 21.35
N THR A 81 -14.38 -16.13 22.48
CA THR A 81 -13.94 -16.35 23.88
C THR A 81 -15.19 -16.08 24.73
N LYS A 82 -15.72 -16.96 25.58
CA LYS A 82 -15.27 -18.17 26.26
C LYS A 82 -16.51 -19.00 26.57
#